data_AF-A0A7S4IZQ6-F1
#
_entry.id   AF-A0A7S4IZQ6-F1
#
_cell.length_a   1.000
_cell.length_b   1.000
_cell.length_c   1.000
_cell.angle_alpha   90.00
_cell.angle_beta   90.00
_cell.angle_gamma   90.00
#
_symmetry.space_group_name_H-M   'P 1'
#
loop_
_entity.id
_entity.type
_entity.pdbx_description
1 polymer ?
#
loop_
_entity_poly.entity_id
_entity_poly.type
_entity_poly.pdbx_seq_one_letter_code
_entity_poly.pdbx_strand_id
1 'polypeptide(L)'
;APVAYGADFSPLRDIQRFFRLGFAHSRCLLGITVNFRQVHTARYPAPAPILTLDDLIGFVEVEAAAQHMRSVVVETVRYGMTFVLFLLTAVPMAVPDERRT
;
A
#
# COMPACT_ATOMS: atom_id res chain seq x y z
N ALA A 1 26.46 -9.42 11.72
CA ALA A 1 26.48 -8.33 10.73
C ALA A 1 25.03 -7.98 10.35
N PRO A 2 24.65 -6.70 10.18
CA PRO A 2 23.32 -6.39 9.68
C PRO A 2 23.19 -6.91 8.26
N VAL A 3 22.15 -7.70 7.99
CA VAL A 3 21.80 -8.12 6.63
C VAL A 3 21.48 -6.85 5.85
N ALA A 4 22.35 -6.51 4.90
CA ALA A 4 22.05 -5.52 3.88
C ALA A 4 20.87 -6.06 3.08
N TYR A 5 19.69 -5.44 3.24
CA TYR A 5 18.66 -5.60 2.23
C TYR A 5 19.26 -5.08 0.94
N GLY A 6 19.36 -5.93 -0.09
CA GLY A 6 19.87 -5.54 -1.39
C GLY A 6 19.18 -4.25 -1.85
N ALA A 7 19.90 -3.39 -2.55
CA ALA A 7 19.41 -2.09 -3.03
C ALA A 7 18.09 -2.17 -3.86
N ASP A 8 17.63 -3.38 -4.18
CA ASP A 8 16.42 -3.68 -4.93
C ASP A 8 15.18 -4.06 -4.08
N PHE A 9 15.33 -4.32 -2.77
CA PHE A 9 14.21 -4.59 -1.86
C PHE A 9 13.72 -3.30 -1.21
N SER A 10 12.88 -2.57 -1.93
CA SER A 10 12.12 -1.45 -1.40
C SER A 10 10.66 -1.89 -1.19
N PRO A 11 10.16 -1.97 0.06
CA PRO A 11 8.78 -2.40 0.33
C PRO A 11 7.72 -1.63 -0.46
N LEU A 12 7.97 -0.34 -0.74
CA LEU A 12 7.10 0.49 -1.58
C LEU A 12 7.07 0.01 -3.04
N ARG A 13 8.21 -0.44 -3.59
CA ARG A 13 8.28 -0.99 -4.95
C ARG A 13 7.53 -2.32 -5.08
N ASP A 14 7.53 -3.14 -4.04
CA ASP A 14 6.81 -4.42 -4.07
C ASP A 14 5.30 -4.20 -4.02
N ILE A 15 4.82 -3.21 -3.26
CA ILE A 15 3.41 -2.79 -3.29
C ILE A 15 3.05 -2.22 -4.67
N GLN A 16 3.90 -1.36 -5.25
CA GLN A 16 3.69 -0.84 -6.61
C GLN A 16 3.63 -1.96 -7.66
N ARG A 17 4.48 -2.98 -7.54
CA ARG A 17 4.43 -4.17 -8.40
C ARG A 17 3.12 -4.93 -8.24
N PHE A 18 2.62 -5.09 -7.02
CA PHE A 18 1.32 -5.72 -6.78
C PHE A 18 0.20 -5.03 -7.56
N PHE A 19 0.15 -3.69 -7.50
CA PHE A 19 -0.82 -2.89 -8.25
C PHE A 19 -0.62 -3.00 -9.77
N ARG A 20 0.60 -2.80 -10.27
CA ARG A 20 0.92 -2.79 -11.70
C ARG A 20 0.73 -4.15 -12.39
N LEU A 21 0.92 -5.24 -11.66
CA LEU A 21 0.74 -6.59 -12.20
C LEU A 21 -0.73 -7.02 -12.25
N GLY A 22 -1.67 -6.15 -11.85
CA GLY A 22 -3.10 -6.41 -11.99
C GLY A 22 -3.62 -7.53 -11.11
N PHE A 23 -2.90 -7.91 -10.05
CA PHE A 23 -3.36 -8.88 -9.05
C PHE A 23 -4.62 -8.41 -8.32
N ALA A 24 -4.92 -7.12 -8.41
CA ALA A 24 -6.15 -6.54 -7.97
C ALA A 24 -7.21 -6.67 -9.08
N HIS A 25 -7.94 -7.78 -9.07
CA HIS A 25 -9.13 -7.98 -9.91
C HIS A 25 -10.32 -7.15 -9.38
N SER A 26 -11.51 -7.30 -9.97
CA SER A 26 -12.73 -6.51 -9.63
C SER A 26 -12.95 -6.29 -8.12
N ARG A 27 -12.53 -7.24 -7.28
CA ARG A 27 -12.42 -7.07 -5.83
C ARG A 27 -11.28 -7.94 -5.26
N CYS A 28 -10.39 -7.38 -4.45
CA CYS A 28 -9.34 -8.16 -3.76
C CYS A 28 -9.01 -7.63 -2.37
N LEU A 29 -8.35 -8.47 -1.56
CA LEU A 29 -7.85 -8.10 -0.24
C LEU A 29 -6.33 -7.92 -0.30
N LEU A 30 -5.85 -6.79 0.21
CA LEU A 30 -4.43 -6.48 0.35
C LEU A 30 -4.10 -6.36 1.84
N GLY A 31 -3.35 -7.33 2.36
CA GLY A 31 -2.83 -7.29 3.73
C GLY A 31 -1.42 -6.72 3.76
N ILE A 32 -1.20 -5.65 4.52
CA ILE A 32 0.11 -5.06 4.71
C ILE A 32 0.49 -5.18 6.19
N THR A 33 1.59 -5.89 6.45
CA THR A 33 2.19 -5.93 7.78
C THR A 33 3.30 -4.89 7.83
N VAL A 34 3.09 -3.86 8.64
CA VAL A 34 4.08 -2.83 8.92
C VAL A 34 4.56 -2.98 10.35
N ASN A 35 5.86 -3.12 10.50
CA ASN A 35 6.47 -2.94 11.79
C ASN A 35 6.73 -1.44 11.95
N PHE A 36 5.74 -0.68 12.47
CA PHE A 36 5.98 0.68 12.96
C PHE A 36 6.87 0.57 14.19
N ARG A 37 8.14 0.24 13.97
CA ARG A 37 9.13 0.22 15.03
C ARG A 37 9.35 1.67 15.42
N GLN A 38 8.58 2.13 16.41
CA GLN A 38 9.20 2.94 17.44
C GLN A 38 10.37 2.13 18.00
N VAL A 39 11.57 2.65 17.76
CA VAL A 39 12.76 2.43 18.60
C VAL A 39 13.24 0.97 18.72
N HIS A 40 13.29 0.21 17.63
CA HIS A 40 14.28 -0.85 17.54
C HIS A 40 15.41 -0.40 16.61
N THR A 41 16.32 0.36 17.24
CA THR A 41 17.77 0.30 17.03
C THR A 41 18.30 0.57 15.61
N ALA A 42 18.75 1.82 15.42
CA ALA A 42 19.91 2.20 14.62
C ALA A 42 19.89 2.03 13.08
N ARG A 43 18.72 1.98 12.42
CA ARG A 43 18.66 1.89 10.94
C ARG A 43 18.25 3.16 10.20
N TYR A 44 17.54 4.08 10.83
CA TYR A 44 17.12 5.33 10.18
C TYR A 44 17.83 6.52 10.83
N PRO A 45 18.34 7.48 10.04
CA PRO A 45 18.91 8.72 10.57
C PRO A 45 17.91 9.41 11.51
N ALA A 46 18.40 10.07 12.57
CA ALA A 46 17.57 10.87 13.46
C ALA A 46 16.63 11.89 12.75
N PRO A 47 17.00 12.52 11.61
CA PRO A 47 16.08 13.39 10.87
C PRO A 47 15.13 12.66 9.91
N ALA A 48 15.15 11.33 9.84
CA ALA A 48 14.25 10.61 8.94
C ALA A 48 12.79 10.77 9.40
N PRO A 49 11.86 11.05 8.48
CA PRO A 49 10.45 11.17 8.83
C PRO A 49 9.93 9.84 9.38
N ILE A 50 9.12 9.92 10.44
CA ILE A 50 8.42 8.77 11.00
C ILE A 50 7.22 8.50 10.11
N LEU A 51 7.20 7.34 9.45
CA LEU A 51 6.02 6.90 8.71
C LEU A 51 4.89 6.55 9.68
N THR A 52 3.74 7.14 9.44
CA THR A 52 2.51 6.93 10.20
C THR A 52 1.60 5.92 9.49
N LEU A 53 0.51 5.54 10.16
CA LEU A 53 -0.55 4.75 9.54
C LEU A 53 -1.25 5.52 8.41
N ASP A 54 -1.41 6.83 8.56
CA ASP A 54 -2.07 7.68 7.56
C ASP A 54 -1.23 7.77 6.27
N ASP A 55 0.10 7.82 6.40
CA ASP A 55 1.01 7.77 5.25
C ASP A 55 0.85 6.47 4.46
N LEU A 56 0.69 5.34 5.16
CA LEU A 56 0.45 4.04 4.52
C LEU A 56 -0.91 4.02 3.81
N ILE A 57 -1.97 4.50 4.47
CA ILE A 57 -3.32 4.53 3.91
C ILE A 57 -3.33 5.40 2.65
N GLY A 58 -2.79 6.63 2.72
CA GLY A 58 -2.73 7.54 1.60
C GLY A 58 -1.91 6.99 0.43
N PHE A 59 -0.80 6.30 0.72
CA PHE A 59 -0.02 5.63 -0.33
C PHE A 59 -0.84 4.54 -1.05
N VAL A 60 -1.53 3.67 -0.30
CA VAL A 60 -2.36 2.60 -0.88
C VAL A 60 -3.52 3.18 -1.68
N GLU A 61 -4.14 4.26 -1.21
CA GLU A 61 -5.22 4.95 -1.93
C GLU A 61 -4.75 5.52 -3.27
N VAL A 62 -3.60 6.19 -3.30
CA VAL A 62 -3.02 6.75 -4.53
C VAL A 62 -2.67 5.65 -5.53
N GLU A 63 -2.01 4.58 -5.09
CA GLU A 63 -1.63 3.47 -5.96
C GLU A 63 -2.86 2.70 -6.48
N ALA A 64 -3.89 2.52 -5.65
CA ALA A 64 -5.16 1.91 -6.06
C ALA A 64 -5.90 2.79 -7.09
N ALA A 65 -5.96 4.11 -6.86
CA ALA A 65 -6.60 5.06 -7.77
C ALA A 65 -5.92 5.08 -9.15
N ALA A 66 -4.59 4.98 -9.19
CA ALA A 66 -3.83 4.88 -10.44
C ALA A 66 -4.17 3.61 -11.25
N GLN A 67 -4.77 2.60 -10.62
CA GLN A 67 -5.26 1.37 -11.26
C GLN A 67 -6.79 1.33 -11.41
N HIS A 68 -7.47 2.49 -11.31
CA HIS A 68 -8.94 2.59 -11.34
C HIS A 68 -9.63 1.76 -10.25
N MET A 69 -9.05 1.74 -9.05
CA MET A 69 -9.60 1.05 -7.90
C MET A 69 -9.83 2.00 -6.73
N ARG A 70 -10.83 1.68 -5.92
CA ARG A 70 -11.05 2.27 -4.60
C ARG A 70 -10.42 1.37 -3.54
N SER A 71 -9.73 1.96 -2.58
CA SER A 71 -9.24 1.29 -1.38
C SER A 71 -10.13 1.64 -0.17
N VAL A 72 -10.35 0.67 0.72
CA VAL A 72 -11.01 0.86 2.02
C VAL A 72 -10.27 0.05 3.06
N VAL A 73 -9.91 0.66 4.19
CA VAL A 73 -9.38 -0.07 5.35
C VAL A 73 -10.51 -0.90 5.96
N VAL A 74 -10.32 -2.22 5.99
CA VAL A 74 -11.25 -3.17 6.61
C VAL A 74 -10.90 -3.37 8.08
N GLU A 75 -9.62 -3.57 8.37
CA GLU A 75 -9.17 -3.89 9.72
C GLU A 75 -7.76 -3.35 9.98
N THR A 76 -7.50 -2.96 11.23
CA THR A 76 -6.17 -2.63 11.73
C THR A 76 -5.92 -3.37 13.04
N VAL A 77 -4.96 -4.28 13.05
CA VAL A 77 -4.55 -5.04 14.24
C VAL A 77 -3.21 -4.52 14.72
N ARG A 78 -3.10 -4.17 16.02
CA ARG A 78 -1.86 -3.68 16.65
C ARG A 78 -1.45 -4.61 17.79
N TYR A 79 -0.49 -5.48 17.55
CA TYR A 79 0.06 -6.39 18.56
C TYR A 79 1.53 -6.71 18.29
N GLY A 80 2.45 -5.89 18.81
CA GLY A 80 3.90 -5.99 18.55
C GLY A 80 4.34 -5.67 17.10
N MET A 81 3.39 -5.64 16.18
CA MET A 81 3.45 -5.15 14.80
C MET A 81 2.06 -4.61 14.45
N THR A 82 1.98 -3.80 13.38
CA THR A 82 0.70 -3.33 12.87
C THR A 82 0.39 -4.03 11.56
N PHE A 83 -0.74 -4.71 11.52
CA PHE A 83 -1.31 -5.27 10.31
C PHE A 83 -2.49 -4.41 9.86
N VAL A 84 -2.53 -4.07 8.57
CA VAL A 84 -3.60 -3.28 7.97
C VAL A 84 -4.15 -4.06 6.78
N LEU A 85 -5.45 -4.30 6.80
CA LEU A 85 -6.16 -5.00 5.73
C LEU A 85 -6.95 -3.99 4.90
N PHE A 86 -6.70 -3.97 3.60
CA PHE A 86 -7.42 -3.15 2.64
C PHE A 86 -8.32 -4.02 1.76
N LEU A 87 -9.52 -3.53 1.49
CA LEU A 87 -10.37 -4.00 0.41
C LEU A 87 -10.18 -3.09 -0.80
N LEU A 88 -9.68 -3.65 -1.89
CA LEU A 88 -9.56 -2.98 -3.18
C LEU A 88 -10.75 -3.38 -4.05
N THR A 89 -11.45 -2.41 -4.63
CA THR A 89 -12.60 -2.64 -5.52
C THR A 89 -12.43 -1.84 -6.80
N ALA A 90 -12.60 -2.47 -7.95
CA ALA A 90 -12.57 -1.77 -9.23
C ALA A 90 -13.70 -0.72 -9.28
N VAL A 91 -13.35 0.49 -9.73
CA VAL A 91 -14.32 1.52 -10.05
C VAL A 91 -14.78 1.28 -11.48
N PRO A 92 -16.09 1.17 -11.76
CA PRO A 92 -16.57 1.07 -13.13
C PRO A 92 -16.07 2.27 -13.93
N MET A 93 -15.28 2.03 -14.97
CA MET A 93 -14.95 3.10 -15.91
C MET A 93 -16.23 3.46 -16.65
N ALA A 94 -16.62 4.74 -16.59
CA ALA A 94 -17.68 5.24 -17.45
C ALA A 94 -17.24 4.99 -18.90
N VAL A 95 -17.98 4.13 -19.62
CA VAL A 95 -17.78 3.97 -21.07
C VAL A 95 -18.20 5.30 -21.70
N PRO A 96 -17.32 6.00 -22.45
CA PRO A 96 -17.72 7.18 -23.19
C PRO A 96 -18.87 6.80 -24.14
N ASP A 97 -20.02 7.45 -23.99
CA ASP A 97 -21.16 7.20 -24.85
C ASP A 97 -20.87 7.81 -26.24
N GLU A 98 -20.37 6.99 -27.16
CA GLU A 98 -20.07 7.38 -28.54
C GLU A 98 -21.34 7.67 -29.37
N ARG A 99 -22.55 7.63 -28.79
CA ARG A 99 -23.82 7.86 -29.48
C ARG A 99 -24.36 9.29 -29.32
N ARG A 100 -23.51 10.28 -29.56
CA ARG A 100 -23.96 11.67 -29.84
C ARG A 100 -23.22 12.19 -31.08
N THR A 101 -23.64 11.70 -32.24
CA THR A 101 -23.49 12.37 -33.53
C THR A 101 -24.84 12.47 -34.21
#